data_AF-A0A945H9B9-F1
#
_entry.id   AF-A0A945H9B9-F1
#
_cell.length_a   1.000
_cell.length_b   1.000
_cell.length_c   1.000
_cell.angle_alpha   90.00
_cell.angle_beta   90.00
_cell.angle_gamma   90.00
#
_symmetry.space_group_name_H-M   'P 1'
#
loop_
_entity.id
_entity.type
_entity.pdbx_description
1 polymer ?
#
loop_
_entity_poly.entity_id
_entity_poly.type
_entity_poly.pdbx_seq_one_letter_code
_entity_poly.pdbx_strand_id
1 'polypeptide(L)'
;MMDEQVIQLTRETFGNIPPSSVIAFYVMAVASLLVFCWGVWRRWKLWRQGRPVAIREILLGNFARLKPRLGRLLKEGLGQKRVRGRGLASWAHIMMFAGFMMLFLGTTLLEVDHLAGKVSEKLHFHHGWYYVIYEGALDLFGLLFIIGISLFLWRRMRRPSSVGHRASDWTALGLFLGIGVTGYFVEGLRIVWDRPEGLALWCSPVGAVLAKIFGGMSEATSRSAHLSVWWMHSLMVFGFFAMIPFTRLLHFITGPANLFFSTPSLGQLAPISIEDVEETGVVGVSEIAHLDQQQLLSLDACMECGRCEEACPAFASGKPLSPKAVVQDLKGLMEVTANGGSVALHGDTIKAETVWACTSCNA
;
A
#
# COMPACT_ATOMS: atom_id res chain seq x y z
N MET A 1 -42.25 34.79 -10.61
CA MET A 1 -40.90 34.24 -10.85
C MET A 1 -40.35 33.84 -9.50
N MET A 2 -40.60 32.60 -9.10
CA MET A 2 -39.86 32.00 -7.98
C MET A 2 -38.50 31.63 -8.58
N ASP A 3 -37.43 32.22 -8.05
CA ASP A 3 -36.10 31.67 -8.24
C ASP A 3 -36.17 30.22 -7.76
N GLU A 4 -36.12 29.28 -8.70
CA GLU A 4 -35.73 27.91 -8.41
C GLU A 4 -34.34 28.02 -7.77
N GLN A 5 -34.27 27.95 -6.44
CA GLN A 5 -33.02 27.66 -5.76
C GLN A 5 -32.53 26.35 -6.35
N VAL A 6 -31.61 26.45 -7.31
CA VAL A 6 -30.90 25.29 -7.84
C VAL A 6 -30.23 24.67 -6.62
N ILE A 7 -30.78 23.55 -6.14
CA ILE A 7 -30.19 22.77 -5.06
C ILE A 7 -28.78 22.39 -5.54
N GLN A 8 -27.77 23.11 -5.07
CA GLN A 8 -26.41 22.86 -5.45
C GLN A 8 -26.00 21.56 -4.76
N LEU A 9 -25.93 20.47 -5.53
CA LEU A 9 -25.48 19.17 -5.06
C LEU A 9 -24.00 19.27 -4.69
N THR A 10 -23.69 19.53 -3.43
CA THR A 10 -22.33 19.66 -2.90
C THR A 10 -22.35 19.50 -1.37
N ARG A 11 -21.18 19.52 -0.74
CA ARG A 11 -21.02 19.62 0.70
C ARG A 11 -19.87 20.58 1.03
N GLU A 12 -19.91 21.18 2.21
CA GLU A 12 -18.82 22.02 2.70
C GLU A 12 -17.57 21.17 3.01
N THR A 13 -16.45 21.49 2.36
CA THR A 13 -15.17 20.87 2.69
C THR A 13 -14.68 21.38 4.04
N PHE A 14 -14.34 20.48 4.96
CA PHE A 14 -14.09 20.77 6.38
C PHE A 14 -15.32 21.32 7.14
N GLY A 15 -16.54 21.04 6.68
CA GLY A 15 -17.76 21.39 7.42
C GLY A 15 -17.73 20.90 8.86
N ASN A 16 -18.13 21.77 9.80
CA ASN A 16 -18.08 21.52 11.25
C ASN A 16 -16.66 21.31 11.84
N ILE A 17 -15.59 21.66 11.12
CA ILE A 17 -14.20 21.62 11.62
C ILE A 17 -13.69 23.04 11.88
N PRO A 18 -13.27 23.37 13.13
CA PRO A 18 -12.73 24.69 13.44
C PRO A 18 -11.45 25.00 12.64
N PRO A 19 -11.18 26.28 12.29
CA PRO A 19 -9.97 26.66 11.55
C PRO A 19 -8.66 26.23 12.22
N SER A 20 -8.58 26.26 13.56
CA SER A 20 -7.43 25.77 14.31
C SER A 20 -7.19 24.27 14.08
N SER A 21 -8.26 23.47 13.97
CA SER A 21 -8.17 22.04 13.67
C SER A 21 -7.70 21.79 12.25
N VAL A 22 -8.13 22.61 11.28
CA VAL A 22 -7.64 22.52 9.90
C VAL A 22 -6.14 22.81 9.82
N ILE A 23 -5.66 23.83 10.52
CA ILE A 23 -4.21 24.12 10.61
C ILE A 23 -3.46 22.94 11.23
N ALA A 24 -3.95 22.42 12.36
CA ALA A 24 -3.33 21.27 13.02
C ALA A 24 -3.32 20.02 12.13
N PHE A 25 -4.37 19.81 11.32
CA PHE A 25 -4.45 18.72 10.36
C PHE A 25 -3.32 18.80 9.33
N TYR A 26 -3.08 19.97 8.73
CA TYR A 26 -1.98 20.13 7.77
C TYR A 26 -0.60 19.99 8.42
N VAL A 27 -0.42 20.50 9.65
CA VAL A 27 0.83 20.28 10.41
C VAL A 27 1.10 18.79 10.61
N MET A 28 0.08 18.03 11.01
CA MET A 28 0.18 16.58 11.20
C MET A 28 0.39 15.83 9.88
N ALA A 29 -0.25 16.28 8.79
CA ALA A 29 -0.05 15.73 7.45
C ALA A 29 1.42 15.88 7.00
N VAL A 30 2.00 17.07 7.19
CA VAL A 30 3.41 17.34 6.87
C VAL A 30 4.33 16.48 7.76
N ALA A 31 4.06 16.40 9.07
CA ALA A 31 4.86 15.57 9.97
C ALA A 31 4.82 14.08 9.58
N SER A 32 3.65 13.54 9.24
CA SER A 32 3.49 12.18 8.75
C SER A 32 4.26 11.94 7.44
N LEU A 33 4.17 12.89 6.50
CA LEU A 33 4.90 12.82 5.23
C LEU A 33 6.42 12.85 5.42
N LEU A 34 6.93 13.65 6.36
CA LEU A 34 8.36 13.68 6.68
C LEU A 34 8.84 12.34 7.24
N VAL A 35 8.07 11.72 8.15
CA VAL A 35 8.37 10.38 8.68
C VAL A 35 8.34 9.33 7.57
N PHE A 36 7.34 9.37 6.69
CA PHE A 36 7.24 8.52 5.52
C PHE A 36 8.48 8.66 4.61
N CYS A 37 8.82 9.89 4.22
CA CYS A 37 9.96 10.18 3.35
C CYS A 37 11.28 9.73 3.97
N TRP A 38 11.48 9.98 5.27
CA TRP A 38 12.67 9.53 6.00
C TRP A 38 12.77 7.99 6.02
N GLY A 39 11.65 7.30 6.28
CA GLY A 39 11.64 5.83 6.27
C GLY A 39 11.93 5.24 4.88
N VAL A 40 11.37 5.81 3.81
CA VAL A 40 11.68 5.40 2.43
C VAL A 40 13.15 5.68 2.10
N TRP A 41 13.69 6.83 2.51
CA TRP A 41 15.10 7.15 2.34
C TRP A 41 16.03 6.17 3.07
N ARG A 42 15.68 5.77 4.29
CA ARG A 42 16.42 4.73 5.04
C ARG A 42 16.46 3.42 4.26
N ARG A 43 15.32 2.99 3.68
CA ARG A 43 15.25 1.79 2.83
C ARG A 43 16.10 1.93 1.57
N TRP A 44 16.04 3.09 0.92
CA TRP A 44 16.87 3.37 -0.25
C TRP A 44 18.38 3.27 0.02
N LYS A 45 18.85 3.71 1.20
CA LYS A 45 20.26 3.51 1.59
C LYS A 45 20.64 2.04 1.68
N LEU A 46 19.74 1.17 2.13
CA LEU A 46 20.02 -0.26 2.21
C LEU A 46 20.25 -0.85 0.82
N TRP A 47 19.42 -0.46 -0.15
CA TRP A 47 19.57 -0.92 -1.54
C TRP A 47 20.87 -0.41 -2.16
N ARG A 48 21.37 0.75 -1.74
CA ARG A 48 22.64 1.32 -2.20
C ARG A 48 23.90 0.58 -1.75
N GLN A 49 23.78 -0.42 -0.88
CA GLN A 49 24.88 -1.34 -0.56
C GLN A 49 25.29 -2.19 -1.77
N GLY A 50 24.34 -2.47 -2.66
CA GLY A 50 24.56 -3.32 -3.82
C GLY A 50 25.21 -2.60 -5.00
N ARG A 51 25.66 -3.40 -5.98
CA ARG A 51 26.24 -2.91 -7.24
C ARG A 51 25.27 -1.98 -7.97
N PRO A 52 25.74 -0.82 -8.45
CA PRO A 52 24.88 0.15 -9.10
C PRO A 52 24.28 -0.42 -10.38
N VAL A 53 22.97 -0.20 -10.55
CA VAL A 53 22.27 -0.51 -11.81
C VAL A 53 22.14 0.76 -12.64
N ALA A 54 22.22 0.65 -13.96
CA ALA A 54 22.12 1.78 -14.88
C ALA A 54 20.67 2.32 -14.99
N ILE A 55 20.15 2.88 -13.90
CA ILE A 55 18.79 3.45 -13.80
C ILE A 55 18.57 4.51 -14.87
N ARG A 56 19.60 5.32 -15.14
CA ARG A 56 19.55 6.39 -16.15
C ARG A 56 19.30 5.83 -17.56
N GLU A 57 19.94 4.73 -17.92
CA GLU A 57 19.74 4.08 -19.21
C GLU A 57 18.36 3.41 -19.32
N ILE A 58 17.83 2.91 -18.20
CA ILE A 58 16.48 2.36 -18.13
C ILE A 58 15.42 3.45 -18.34
N LEU A 59 15.60 4.63 -17.74
CA LEU A 59 14.62 5.72 -17.78
C LEU A 59 14.73 6.59 -19.04
N LEU A 60 15.95 6.91 -19.48
CA LEU A 60 16.21 7.88 -20.54
C LEU A 60 16.62 7.24 -21.88
N GLY A 61 16.95 5.93 -21.89
CA GLY A 61 17.66 5.33 -23.01
C GLY A 61 16.80 4.81 -24.17
N ASN A 62 15.52 4.44 -23.97
CA ASN A 62 14.72 3.88 -25.07
C ASN A 62 13.21 3.74 -24.76
N PHE A 63 12.35 4.40 -25.55
CA PHE A 63 10.88 4.23 -25.46
C PHE A 63 10.44 2.77 -25.69
N ALA A 64 11.20 2.00 -26.48
CA ALA A 64 10.96 0.57 -26.71
C ALA A 64 11.21 -0.29 -25.45
N ARG A 65 12.05 0.16 -24.52
CA ARG A 65 12.25 -0.50 -23.21
C ARG A 65 11.25 -0.03 -22.16
N LEU A 66 10.76 1.21 -22.27
CA LEU A 66 9.78 1.79 -21.34
C LEU A 66 8.37 1.20 -21.53
N LYS A 67 7.90 1.09 -22.78
CA LYS A 67 6.56 0.58 -23.12
C LYS A 67 6.24 -0.79 -22.49
N PRO A 68 7.08 -1.84 -22.61
CA PRO A 68 6.77 -3.15 -22.01
C PRO A 68 6.78 -3.11 -20.47
N ARG A 69 7.64 -2.30 -19.85
CA ARG A 69 7.69 -2.13 -18.38
C ARG A 69 6.45 -1.42 -17.85
N LEU A 70 6.02 -0.34 -18.51
CA LEU A 70 4.78 0.36 -18.19
C LEU A 70 3.56 -0.55 -18.41
N GLY A 71 3.52 -1.27 -19.54
CA GLY A 71 2.47 -2.26 -19.80
C GLY A 71 2.39 -3.35 -18.72
N ARG A 72 3.54 -3.76 -18.17
CA ARG A 72 3.59 -4.68 -17.03
C ARG A 72 3.04 -4.03 -15.76
N LEU A 73 3.42 -2.80 -15.45
CA LEU A 73 2.91 -2.06 -14.29
C LEU A 73 1.38 -1.87 -14.35
N LEU A 74 0.84 -1.54 -15.52
CA LEU A 74 -0.60 -1.42 -15.72
C LEU A 74 -1.31 -2.78 -15.58
N LYS A 75 -0.80 -3.85 -16.20
CA LYS A 75 -1.47 -5.18 -16.18
C LYS A 75 -1.32 -5.91 -14.85
N GLU A 76 -0.13 -5.88 -14.27
CA GLU A 76 0.23 -6.68 -13.08
C GLU A 76 0.14 -5.88 -11.78
N GLY A 77 0.42 -4.57 -11.82
CA GLY A 77 0.23 -3.65 -10.70
C GLY A 77 -1.23 -3.20 -10.60
N LEU A 78 -1.68 -2.29 -11.46
CA LEU A 78 -3.06 -1.77 -11.38
C LEU A 78 -4.12 -2.84 -11.68
N GLY A 79 -3.88 -3.67 -12.70
CA GLY A 79 -4.78 -4.76 -13.07
C GLY A 79 -4.75 -5.96 -12.13
N GLN A 80 -3.89 -5.95 -11.11
CA GLN A 80 -3.78 -6.99 -10.07
C GLN A 80 -3.59 -8.42 -10.61
N LYS A 81 -3.12 -8.59 -11.86
CA LYS A 81 -3.03 -9.90 -12.53
C LYS A 81 -2.20 -10.90 -11.72
N ARG A 82 -1.10 -10.45 -11.09
CA ARG A 82 -0.24 -11.32 -10.28
C ARG A 82 -0.98 -11.92 -9.09
N VAL A 83 -1.92 -11.21 -8.48
CA VAL A 83 -2.54 -11.63 -7.21
C VAL A 83 -3.65 -12.68 -7.42
N ARG A 84 -4.11 -12.86 -8.66
CA ARG A 84 -5.13 -13.86 -9.03
C ARG A 84 -4.60 -15.31 -8.84
N GLY A 85 -5.52 -16.24 -8.62
CA GLY A 85 -5.23 -17.69 -8.55
C GLY A 85 -5.23 -18.31 -7.15
N ARG A 86 -5.60 -17.58 -6.09
CA ARG A 86 -5.69 -18.09 -4.71
C ARG A 86 -7.09 -17.96 -4.08
N GLY A 87 -8.12 -18.11 -4.92
CA GLY A 87 -9.53 -18.10 -4.49
C GLY A 87 -9.89 -16.84 -3.69
N LEU A 88 -10.41 -17.03 -2.47
CA LEU A 88 -10.89 -15.94 -1.61
C LEU A 88 -9.80 -14.92 -1.26
N ALA A 89 -8.54 -15.33 -1.12
CA ALA A 89 -7.45 -14.40 -0.80
C ALA A 89 -7.18 -13.39 -1.94
N SER A 90 -7.35 -13.83 -3.19
CA SER A 90 -7.23 -12.96 -4.36
C SER A 90 -8.37 -11.92 -4.38
N TRP A 91 -9.60 -12.36 -4.13
CA TRP A 91 -10.76 -11.47 -4.07
C TRP A 91 -10.65 -10.46 -2.93
N ALA A 92 -10.26 -10.91 -1.73
CA ALA A 92 -10.01 -10.03 -0.59
C ALA A 92 -8.99 -8.93 -0.93
N HIS A 93 -7.89 -9.29 -1.61
CA HIS A 93 -6.90 -8.30 -2.04
C HIS A 93 -7.46 -7.33 -3.07
N ILE A 94 -8.17 -7.81 -4.10
CA ILE A 94 -8.70 -6.98 -5.17
C ILE A 94 -9.73 -5.99 -4.63
N MET A 95 -10.63 -6.43 -3.75
CA MET A 95 -11.63 -5.57 -3.10
C MET A 95 -10.97 -4.52 -2.22
N MET A 96 -10.01 -4.93 -1.39
CA MET A 96 -9.23 -4.01 -0.54
C MET A 96 -8.44 -3.01 -1.40
N PHE A 97 -7.77 -3.45 -2.45
CA PHE A 97 -6.98 -2.59 -3.34
C PHE A 97 -7.86 -1.60 -4.09
N ALA A 98 -8.95 -2.07 -4.71
CA ALA A 98 -9.88 -1.22 -5.43
C ALA A 98 -10.52 -0.18 -4.49
N GLY A 99 -10.96 -0.63 -3.31
CA GLY A 99 -11.48 0.22 -2.26
C GLY A 99 -10.49 1.30 -1.83
N PHE A 100 -9.28 0.89 -1.45
CA PHE A 100 -8.21 1.80 -1.04
C PHE A 100 -7.84 2.80 -2.14
N MET A 101 -7.69 2.36 -3.39
CA MET A 101 -7.36 3.24 -4.52
C MET A 101 -8.45 4.28 -4.78
N MET A 102 -9.73 3.88 -4.72
CA MET A 102 -10.84 4.81 -4.90
C MET A 102 -10.92 5.82 -3.75
N LEU A 103 -10.82 5.36 -2.49
CA LEU A 103 -10.81 6.22 -1.30
C LEU A 103 -9.63 7.21 -1.33
N PHE A 104 -8.44 6.73 -1.69
CA PHE A 104 -7.24 7.56 -1.82
C PHE A 104 -7.40 8.61 -2.93
N LEU A 105 -7.88 8.18 -4.10
CA LEU A 105 -8.12 9.08 -5.23
C LEU A 105 -9.15 10.14 -4.88
N GLY A 106 -10.30 9.76 -4.31
CA GLY A 106 -11.34 10.72 -3.96
C GLY A 106 -10.87 11.71 -2.90
N THR A 107 -10.29 11.24 -1.79
CA THR A 107 -9.74 12.12 -0.76
C THR A 107 -8.70 13.10 -1.33
N THR A 108 -7.84 12.63 -2.25
CA THR A 108 -6.87 13.49 -2.93
C THR A 108 -7.55 14.51 -3.84
N LEU A 109 -8.56 14.11 -4.61
CA LEU A 109 -9.30 15.02 -5.49
C LEU A 109 -10.07 16.09 -4.70
N LEU A 110 -10.64 15.73 -3.54
CA LEU A 110 -11.29 16.68 -2.64
C LEU A 110 -10.29 17.72 -2.10
N GLU A 111 -9.09 17.28 -1.72
CA GLU A 111 -8.04 18.20 -1.28
C GLU A 111 -7.55 19.11 -2.42
N VAL A 112 -7.39 18.54 -3.63
CA VAL A 112 -7.03 19.32 -4.83
C VAL A 112 -8.09 20.38 -5.12
N ASP A 113 -9.38 20.02 -5.06
CA ASP A 113 -10.49 20.96 -5.20
C ASP A 113 -10.45 22.07 -4.14
N HIS A 114 -10.26 21.70 -2.87
CA HIS A 114 -10.18 22.64 -1.76
C HIS A 114 -9.05 23.67 -1.93
N LEU A 115 -7.87 23.21 -2.34
CA LEU A 115 -6.72 24.08 -2.57
C LEU A 115 -6.89 24.91 -3.85
N ALA A 116 -7.44 24.33 -4.91
CA ALA A 116 -7.67 25.04 -6.17
C ALA A 116 -8.75 26.13 -6.01
N GLY A 117 -9.80 25.87 -5.24
CA GLY A 117 -10.85 26.84 -4.91
C GLY A 117 -10.32 28.05 -4.13
N LYS A 118 -9.28 27.88 -3.29
CA LYS A 118 -8.58 29.00 -2.63
C LYS A 118 -7.78 29.87 -3.61
N VAL A 119 -7.34 29.30 -4.73
CA VAL A 119 -6.62 30.03 -5.79
C VAL A 119 -7.60 30.74 -6.72
N SER A 120 -8.68 30.08 -7.11
CA SER A 120 -9.71 30.62 -7.99
C SER A 120 -11.01 29.85 -7.85
N GLU A 121 -12.12 30.56 -7.67
CA GLU A 121 -13.47 29.97 -7.61
C GLU A 121 -13.82 29.17 -8.87
N LYS A 122 -13.28 29.54 -10.04
CA LYS A 122 -13.48 28.81 -11.30
C LYS A 122 -12.88 27.39 -11.30
N LEU A 123 -11.97 27.11 -10.37
CA LEU A 123 -11.33 25.80 -10.22
C LEU A 123 -12.04 24.93 -9.19
N HIS A 124 -13.07 25.42 -8.51
CA HIS A 124 -13.91 24.61 -7.64
C HIS A 124 -14.84 23.75 -8.50
N PHE A 125 -14.61 22.44 -8.53
CA PHE A 125 -15.33 21.45 -9.32
C PHE A 125 -16.15 20.47 -8.46
N HIS A 126 -16.06 20.53 -7.13
CA HIS A 126 -16.78 19.63 -6.22
C HIS A 126 -18.28 19.94 -6.06
N HIS A 127 -19.05 19.89 -7.16
CA HIS A 127 -20.49 20.14 -7.16
C HIS A 127 -21.22 19.40 -8.28
N GLY A 128 -22.56 19.40 -8.25
CA GLY A 128 -23.41 18.81 -9.28
C GLY A 128 -23.28 17.29 -9.40
N TRP A 129 -23.35 16.77 -10.62
CA TRP A 129 -23.22 15.33 -10.89
C TRP A 129 -21.85 14.76 -10.54
N TYR A 130 -20.79 15.58 -10.58
CA TYR A 130 -19.48 15.14 -10.12
C TYR A 130 -19.53 14.74 -8.65
N TYR A 131 -20.10 15.59 -7.78
CA TYR A 131 -20.28 15.30 -6.36
C TYR A 131 -21.07 14.00 -6.12
N VAL A 132 -22.19 13.82 -6.84
CA VAL A 132 -23.04 12.61 -6.69
C VAL A 132 -22.29 11.33 -7.05
N ILE A 133 -21.58 11.33 -8.18
CA ILE A 133 -20.79 10.17 -8.63
C ILE A 133 -19.60 9.93 -7.68
N TYR A 134 -18.93 11.00 -7.30
CA TYR A 134 -17.81 10.99 -6.36
C TYR A 134 -18.22 10.33 -5.05
N GLU A 135 -19.30 10.80 -4.42
CA GLU A 135 -19.70 10.32 -3.10
C GLU A 135 -20.25 8.89 -3.17
N GLY A 136 -21.03 8.57 -4.22
CA GLY A 136 -21.49 7.21 -4.46
C GLY A 136 -20.36 6.22 -4.71
N ALA A 137 -19.31 6.64 -5.43
CA ALA A 137 -18.12 5.82 -5.63
C ALA A 137 -17.37 5.61 -4.32
N LEU A 138 -17.13 6.66 -3.53
CA LEU A 138 -16.45 6.54 -2.23
C LEU A 138 -17.24 5.66 -1.26
N ASP A 139 -18.56 5.84 -1.18
CA ASP A 139 -19.43 5.07 -0.31
C ASP A 139 -19.45 3.58 -0.71
N LEU A 140 -19.55 3.24 -1.99
CA LEU A 140 -19.55 1.84 -2.41
C LEU A 140 -18.17 1.18 -2.28
N PHE A 141 -17.11 1.87 -2.68
CA PHE A 141 -15.75 1.32 -2.63
C PHE A 141 -15.20 1.26 -1.20
N GLY A 142 -15.66 2.13 -0.30
CA GLY A 142 -15.43 2.01 1.14
C GLY A 142 -15.96 0.69 1.70
N LEU A 143 -17.10 0.21 1.19
CA LEU A 143 -17.69 -1.03 1.64
C LEU A 143 -16.87 -2.22 1.14
N LEU A 144 -16.45 -2.18 -0.13
CA LEU A 144 -15.52 -3.16 -0.69
C LEU A 144 -14.19 -3.21 0.09
N PHE A 145 -13.68 -2.05 0.51
CA PHE A 145 -12.48 -1.96 1.34
C PHE A 145 -12.66 -2.73 2.66
N ILE A 146 -13.73 -2.43 3.41
CA ILE A 146 -14.03 -3.09 4.70
C ILE A 146 -14.24 -4.59 4.52
N ILE A 147 -14.99 -5.01 3.48
CA ILE A 147 -15.21 -6.44 3.21
C ILE A 147 -13.87 -7.13 2.92
N GLY A 148 -13.01 -6.53 2.07
CA GLY A 148 -11.69 -7.06 1.74
C GLY A 148 -10.80 -7.25 2.98
N ILE A 149 -10.76 -6.25 3.86
CA ILE A 149 -10.00 -6.33 5.14
C ILE A 149 -10.59 -7.39 6.06
N SER A 150 -11.92 -7.47 6.16
CA SER A 150 -12.61 -8.44 7.00
C SER A 150 -12.29 -9.87 6.58
N LEU A 151 -12.24 -10.13 5.26
CA LEU A 151 -11.83 -11.43 4.71
C LEU A 151 -10.35 -11.74 5.02
N PHE A 152 -9.47 -10.74 5.00
CA PHE A 152 -8.07 -10.92 5.41
C PHE A 152 -7.91 -11.20 6.90
N LEU A 153 -8.63 -10.47 7.75
CA LEU A 153 -8.67 -10.72 9.20
C LEU A 153 -9.17 -12.14 9.48
N TRP A 154 -10.27 -12.55 8.86
CA TRP A 154 -10.79 -13.91 8.94
C TRP A 154 -9.76 -14.97 8.51
N ARG A 155 -9.12 -14.76 7.35
CA ARG A 155 -8.08 -15.69 6.86
C ARG A 155 -6.90 -15.77 7.83
N ARG A 156 -6.50 -14.65 8.43
CA ARG A 156 -5.37 -14.58 9.36
C ARG A 156 -5.69 -15.23 10.70
N MET A 157 -6.92 -15.11 11.20
CA MET A 157 -7.40 -15.82 12.40
C MET A 157 -7.33 -17.35 12.23
N ARG A 158 -7.45 -17.86 10.99
CA ARG A 158 -7.27 -19.29 10.68
C ARG A 158 -5.81 -19.76 10.63
N ARG A 159 -4.85 -18.85 10.82
CA ARG A 159 -3.40 -19.11 10.90
C ARG A 159 -2.83 -20.09 9.85
N PRO A 160 -3.03 -19.85 8.54
CA PRO A 160 -2.40 -20.70 7.52
C PRO A 160 -0.87 -20.69 7.65
N SER A 161 -0.24 -21.85 7.48
CA SER A 161 1.21 -22.04 7.64
C SER A 161 2.05 -21.24 6.64
N SER A 162 1.49 -20.96 5.45
CA SER A 162 2.22 -20.25 4.39
C SER A 162 2.36 -18.74 4.61
N VAL A 163 1.59 -18.15 5.53
CA VAL A 163 1.57 -16.70 5.81
C VAL A 163 2.28 -16.40 7.12
N GLY A 164 3.17 -15.40 7.14
CA GLY A 164 3.85 -14.95 8.36
C GLY A 164 2.91 -14.24 9.34
N HIS A 165 3.14 -14.39 10.65
CA HIS A 165 2.27 -13.91 11.74
C HIS A 165 2.91 -12.79 12.59
N ARG A 166 3.46 -11.75 11.93
CA ARG A 166 4.09 -10.62 12.65
C ARG A 166 3.03 -9.73 13.29
N ALA A 167 3.32 -9.17 14.45
CA ALA A 167 2.42 -8.23 15.14
C ALA A 167 2.07 -7.01 14.27
N SER A 168 3.04 -6.50 13.50
CA SER A 168 2.86 -5.40 12.56
C SER A 168 1.75 -5.64 11.53
N ASP A 169 1.51 -6.90 11.15
CA ASP A 169 0.45 -7.25 10.19
C ASP A 169 -0.94 -7.07 10.82
N TRP A 170 -1.09 -7.43 12.10
CA TRP A 170 -2.32 -7.22 12.85
C TRP A 170 -2.57 -5.74 13.08
N THR A 171 -1.52 -4.98 13.41
CA THR A 171 -1.58 -3.52 13.53
C THR A 171 -2.05 -2.89 12.22
N ALA A 172 -1.48 -3.29 11.08
CA ALA A 172 -1.89 -2.76 9.77
C ALA A 172 -3.35 -3.09 9.42
N LEU A 173 -3.78 -4.34 9.62
CA LEU A 173 -5.17 -4.74 9.34
C LEU A 173 -6.18 -4.06 10.28
N GLY A 174 -5.85 -3.95 11.58
CA GLY A 174 -6.66 -3.23 12.55
C GLY A 174 -6.76 -1.74 12.23
N LEU A 175 -5.65 -1.12 11.82
CA LEU A 175 -5.62 0.27 11.38
C LEU A 175 -6.49 0.48 10.13
N PHE A 176 -6.38 -0.39 9.13
CA PHE A 176 -7.20 -0.31 7.91
C PHE A 176 -8.69 -0.47 8.19
N LEU A 177 -9.06 -1.45 9.03
CA LEU A 177 -10.44 -1.62 9.44
C LEU A 177 -10.94 -0.38 10.17
N GLY A 178 -10.14 0.14 11.10
CA GLY A 178 -10.46 1.34 11.85
C GLY A 178 -10.61 2.58 10.96
N ILE A 179 -9.71 2.81 9.99
CA ILE A 179 -9.85 3.90 8.99
C ILE A 179 -11.17 3.75 8.22
N GLY A 180 -11.49 2.55 7.72
CA GLY A 180 -12.73 2.31 6.99
C GLY A 180 -13.98 2.58 7.83
N VAL A 181 -14.04 2.02 9.05
CA VAL A 181 -15.19 2.18 9.96
C VAL A 181 -15.35 3.63 10.41
N THR A 182 -14.25 4.27 10.81
CA THR A 182 -14.29 5.68 11.27
C THR A 182 -14.64 6.62 10.13
N GLY A 183 -14.21 6.36 8.89
CA GLY A 183 -14.61 7.17 7.72
C GLY A 183 -16.12 7.16 7.50
N TYR A 184 -16.75 6.00 7.64
CA TYR A 184 -18.21 5.90 7.60
C TYR A 184 -18.90 6.54 8.80
N PHE A 185 -18.29 6.52 9.99
CA PHE A 185 -18.84 7.23 11.13
C PHE A 185 -18.76 8.75 10.95
N VAL A 186 -17.69 9.27 10.35
CA VAL A 186 -17.60 10.69 9.94
C VAL A 186 -18.77 11.01 9.01
N GLU A 187 -18.99 10.21 7.97
CA GLU A 187 -20.07 10.44 7.00
C GLU A 187 -21.47 10.31 7.62
N GLY A 188 -21.71 9.27 8.42
CA GLY A 188 -22.99 9.08 9.10
C GLY A 188 -23.33 10.22 10.08
N LEU A 189 -22.34 10.70 10.84
CA LEU A 189 -22.52 11.85 11.72
C LEU A 189 -22.72 13.15 10.92
N ARG A 190 -22.01 13.33 9.79
CA ARG A 190 -22.22 14.43 8.84
C ARG A 190 -23.67 14.49 8.40
N ILE A 191 -24.23 13.37 7.92
CA ILE A 191 -25.62 13.30 7.47
C ILE A 191 -26.61 13.72 8.58
N VAL A 192 -26.33 13.39 9.85
CA VAL A 192 -27.20 13.75 10.98
C VAL A 192 -27.22 15.26 11.26
N TRP A 193 -26.06 15.94 11.22
CA TRP A 193 -26.02 17.39 11.51
C TRP A 193 -26.23 18.27 10.28
N ASP A 194 -25.84 17.80 9.08
CA ASP A 194 -25.94 18.53 7.81
C ASP A 194 -27.34 18.36 7.17
N ARG A 195 -28.03 17.26 7.49
CA ARG A 195 -29.40 16.93 7.04
C ARG A 195 -29.60 17.09 5.53
N PRO A 196 -28.77 16.47 4.67
CA PRO A 196 -28.98 16.52 3.23
C PRO A 196 -30.31 15.83 2.86
N GLU A 197 -30.98 16.35 1.83
CA GLU A 197 -32.25 15.80 1.33
C GLU A 197 -32.10 15.29 -0.11
N GLY A 198 -33.05 14.43 -0.52
CA GLY A 198 -33.13 13.93 -1.89
C GLY A 198 -31.85 13.23 -2.35
N LEU A 199 -31.36 13.61 -3.54
CA LEU A 199 -30.21 12.95 -4.16
C LEU A 199 -28.91 13.10 -3.36
N ALA A 200 -28.74 14.20 -2.61
CA ALA A 200 -27.55 14.45 -1.80
C ALA A 200 -27.43 13.52 -0.58
N LEU A 201 -28.54 12.96 -0.11
CA LEU A 201 -28.56 11.91 0.93
C LEU A 201 -28.26 10.54 0.33
N TRP A 202 -28.94 10.21 -0.78
CA TRP A 202 -28.90 8.87 -1.35
C TRP A 202 -27.68 8.58 -2.22
N CYS A 203 -26.84 9.59 -2.49
CA CYS A 203 -25.52 9.37 -3.06
C CYS A 203 -24.52 8.76 -2.06
N SER A 204 -24.84 8.66 -0.76
CA SER A 204 -24.09 7.86 0.23
C SER A 204 -25.03 6.84 0.90
N PRO A 205 -25.37 5.73 0.22
CA PRO A 205 -26.35 4.77 0.75
C PRO A 205 -25.90 4.09 2.04
N VAL A 206 -24.61 3.73 2.17
CA VAL A 206 -24.08 3.11 3.40
C VAL A 206 -24.01 4.15 4.52
N GLY A 207 -23.53 5.37 4.22
CA GLY A 207 -23.58 6.50 5.15
C GLY A 207 -24.99 6.80 5.66
N ALA A 208 -25.99 6.81 4.76
CA ALA A 208 -27.39 7.04 5.12
C ALA A 208 -27.97 5.94 6.03
N VAL A 209 -27.58 4.68 5.82
CA VAL A 209 -27.95 3.58 6.74
C VAL A 209 -27.29 3.76 8.10
N LEU A 210 -26.01 4.12 8.15
CA LEU A 210 -25.28 4.35 9.40
C LEU A 210 -25.78 5.59 10.14
N ALA A 211 -26.21 6.63 9.45
CA ALA A 211 -26.81 7.82 10.05
C ALA A 211 -28.03 7.47 10.93
N LYS A 212 -28.78 6.41 10.59
CA LYS A 212 -29.91 5.94 11.42
C LYS A 212 -29.49 5.46 12.81
N ILE A 213 -28.27 4.92 12.95
CA ILE A 213 -27.71 4.51 14.25
C ILE A 213 -27.53 5.74 15.15
N PHE A 214 -27.26 6.90 14.57
CA PHE A 214 -27.03 8.17 15.26
C PHE A 214 -28.27 9.08 15.28
N GLY A 215 -29.41 8.65 14.72
CA GLY A 215 -30.59 9.50 14.52
C GLY A 215 -31.27 10.03 15.80
N GLY A 216 -30.97 9.44 16.96
CA GLY A 216 -31.44 9.93 18.27
C GLY A 216 -30.56 11.02 18.89
N MET A 217 -29.44 11.38 18.26
CA MET A 217 -28.53 12.40 18.78
C MET A 217 -29.06 13.81 18.49
N SER A 218 -28.90 14.73 19.45
CA SER A 218 -29.10 16.15 19.17
C SER A 218 -28.06 16.65 18.15
N GLU A 219 -28.37 17.73 17.43
CA GLU A 219 -27.42 18.31 16.47
C GLU A 219 -26.08 18.67 17.15
N ALA A 220 -26.13 19.29 18.33
CA ALA A 220 -24.93 19.66 19.08
C ALA A 220 -24.08 18.43 19.46
N THR A 221 -24.72 17.34 19.88
CA THR A 221 -24.05 16.08 20.19
C THR A 221 -23.44 15.45 18.93
N SER A 222 -24.17 15.45 17.80
CA SER A 222 -23.69 14.93 16.53
C SER A 222 -22.47 15.70 16.02
N ARG A 223 -22.50 17.04 16.08
CA ARG A 223 -21.37 17.90 15.69
C ARG A 223 -20.12 17.63 16.54
N SER A 224 -20.29 17.43 17.84
CA SER A 224 -19.18 17.14 18.76
C SER A 224 -18.59 15.75 18.51
N ALA A 225 -19.45 14.75 18.30
CA ALA A 225 -19.04 13.40 17.93
C ALA A 225 -18.33 13.39 16.56
N HIS A 226 -18.86 14.12 15.58
CA HIS A 226 -18.27 14.26 14.26
C HIS A 226 -16.84 14.77 14.34
N LEU A 227 -16.59 15.87 15.08
CA LEU A 227 -15.24 16.41 15.25
C LEU A 227 -14.28 15.39 15.89
N SER A 228 -14.77 14.64 16.88
CA SER A 228 -13.98 13.64 17.61
C SER A 228 -13.60 12.46 16.71
N VAL A 229 -14.57 11.91 15.97
CA VAL A 229 -14.37 10.82 15.02
C VAL A 229 -13.52 11.27 13.84
N TRP A 230 -13.70 12.50 13.37
CA TRP A 230 -12.89 13.10 12.31
C TRP A 230 -11.41 13.19 12.69
N TRP A 231 -11.10 13.62 13.92
CA TRP A 231 -9.73 13.62 14.42
C TRP A 231 -9.18 12.21 14.59
N MET A 232 -9.95 11.29 15.15
CA MET A 232 -9.55 9.88 15.26
C MET A 232 -9.22 9.30 13.87
N HIS A 233 -10.10 9.49 12.89
CA HIS A 233 -9.88 9.07 11.51
C HIS A 233 -8.61 9.68 10.92
N SER A 234 -8.46 11.01 11.04
CA SER A 234 -7.30 11.75 10.52
C SER A 234 -5.99 11.24 11.12
N LEU A 235 -5.93 11.05 12.43
CA LEU A 235 -4.75 10.51 13.11
C LEU A 235 -4.43 9.09 12.68
N MET A 236 -5.43 8.25 12.44
CA MET A 236 -5.24 6.89 11.90
C MET A 236 -4.68 6.92 10.47
N VAL A 237 -5.18 7.82 9.63
CA VAL A 237 -4.66 8.02 8.26
C VAL A 237 -3.22 8.51 8.28
N PHE A 238 -2.89 9.49 9.14
CA PHE A 238 -1.50 9.95 9.31
C PHE A 238 -0.60 8.87 9.88
N GLY A 239 -1.09 8.08 10.83
CA GLY A 239 -0.38 6.89 11.34
C GLY A 239 -0.13 5.86 10.25
N PHE A 240 -1.10 5.64 9.36
CA PHE A 240 -0.95 4.76 8.20
C PHE A 240 0.19 5.22 7.28
N PHE A 241 0.20 6.47 6.84
CA PHE A 241 1.28 6.96 5.97
C PHE A 241 2.64 6.86 6.64
N ALA A 242 2.74 7.25 7.92
CA ALA A 242 3.98 7.17 8.68
C ALA A 242 4.49 5.73 8.85
N MET A 243 3.61 4.73 8.97
CA MET A 243 4.03 3.32 9.19
C MET A 243 4.41 2.57 7.91
N ILE A 244 4.08 3.06 6.71
CA ILE A 244 4.35 2.38 5.43
C ILE A 244 5.80 1.87 5.33
N PRO A 245 6.85 2.70 5.48
CA PRO A 245 8.23 2.26 5.25
C PRO A 245 8.78 1.31 6.32
N PHE A 246 8.10 1.20 7.47
CA PHE A 246 8.50 0.37 8.61
C PHE A 246 7.77 -0.96 8.69
N THR A 247 6.81 -1.21 7.79
CA THR A 247 6.00 -2.43 7.79
C THR A 247 5.96 -3.08 6.41
N ARG A 248 5.27 -4.21 6.28
CA ARG A 248 5.06 -4.87 4.99
C ARG A 248 4.26 -4.02 3.99
N LEU A 249 3.65 -2.92 4.43
CA LEU A 249 2.98 -1.97 3.54
C LEU A 249 3.94 -1.28 2.56
N LEU A 250 5.26 -1.30 2.82
CA LEU A 250 6.29 -0.83 1.90
C LEU A 250 6.18 -1.46 0.50
N HIS A 251 5.57 -2.64 0.36
CA HIS A 251 5.29 -3.27 -0.94
C HIS A 251 4.46 -2.39 -1.88
N PHE A 252 3.68 -1.45 -1.36
CA PHE A 252 2.97 -0.45 -2.14
C PHE A 252 3.94 0.36 -3.03
N ILE A 253 5.18 0.54 -2.56
CA ILE A 253 6.26 1.23 -3.27
C ILE A 253 7.17 0.20 -3.95
N THR A 254 7.69 -0.76 -3.19
CA THR A 254 8.73 -1.67 -3.66
C THR A 254 8.20 -2.71 -4.65
N GLY A 255 6.92 -3.09 -4.57
CA GLY A 255 6.27 -4.00 -5.52
C GLY A 255 6.21 -3.41 -6.94
N PRO A 256 5.56 -2.25 -7.15
CA PRO A 256 5.56 -1.56 -8.45
C PRO A 256 6.95 -1.17 -8.94
N ALA A 257 7.83 -0.66 -8.05
CA ALA A 257 9.20 -0.33 -8.41
C ALA A 257 9.95 -1.58 -8.91
N ASN A 258 9.86 -2.69 -8.17
CA ASN A 258 10.50 -3.94 -8.58
C ASN A 258 9.93 -4.47 -9.90
N LEU A 259 8.60 -4.39 -10.08
CA LEU A 259 7.95 -4.80 -11.33
C LEU A 259 8.46 -4.01 -12.55
N PHE A 260 8.72 -2.72 -12.36
CA PHE A 260 9.23 -1.81 -13.37
C PHE A 260 10.72 -2.02 -13.67
N PHE A 261 11.54 -2.22 -12.64
CA PHE A 261 12.99 -2.35 -12.80
C PHE A 261 13.44 -3.78 -13.17
N SER A 262 12.70 -4.80 -12.74
CA SER A 262 13.05 -6.22 -12.99
C SER A 262 13.00 -6.63 -14.46
N THR A 263 14.02 -7.38 -14.87
CA THR A 263 14.09 -8.12 -16.14
C THR A 263 13.95 -9.61 -15.85
N PRO A 264 12.72 -10.15 -15.78
CA PRO A 264 12.52 -11.56 -15.47
C PRO A 264 13.10 -12.44 -16.60
N SER A 265 14.11 -13.23 -16.27
CA SER A 265 14.63 -14.33 -17.09
C SER A 265 14.47 -15.63 -16.31
N LEU A 266 13.38 -16.35 -16.57
CA LEU A 266 13.17 -17.67 -15.96
C LEU A 266 14.05 -18.69 -16.69
N GLY A 267 14.71 -19.57 -15.94
CA GLY A 267 15.52 -20.65 -16.55
C GLY A 267 16.89 -20.23 -17.08
N GLN A 268 17.31 -18.98 -16.86
CA GLN A 268 18.63 -18.50 -17.27
C GLN A 268 19.37 -17.95 -16.05
N LEU A 269 20.49 -18.59 -15.71
CA LEU A 269 21.44 -18.05 -14.75
C LEU A 269 22.32 -17.03 -15.47
N ALA A 270 22.64 -15.91 -14.80
CA ALA A 270 23.62 -14.98 -15.32
C ALA A 270 24.98 -15.69 -15.40
N PRO A 271 25.66 -15.67 -16.56
CA PRO A 271 26.99 -16.24 -16.65
C PRO A 271 27.95 -15.46 -15.75
N ILE A 272 28.93 -16.15 -15.19
CA ILE A 272 30.04 -15.55 -14.47
C ILE A 272 31.18 -15.40 -15.49
N SER A 273 31.69 -14.18 -15.69
CA SER A 273 32.87 -13.95 -16.53
C SER A 273 34.12 -14.39 -15.77
N ILE A 274 35.03 -15.09 -16.46
CA ILE A 274 36.30 -15.50 -15.87
C ILE A 274 37.17 -14.26 -15.64
N GLU A 275 37.14 -13.31 -16.56
CA GLU A 275 37.84 -12.03 -16.47
C GLU A 275 37.40 -11.25 -15.22
N ASP A 276 36.08 -11.15 -14.97
CA ASP A 276 35.54 -10.51 -13.76
C ASP A 276 36.01 -11.24 -12.48
N VAL A 277 36.07 -12.57 -12.50
CA VAL A 277 36.53 -13.38 -11.36
C VAL A 277 38.03 -13.18 -11.12
N GLU A 278 38.84 -13.11 -12.18
CA GLU A 278 40.28 -12.87 -12.08
C GLU A 278 40.58 -11.46 -11.57
N GLU A 279 39.79 -10.46 -11.96
CA GLU A 279 39.95 -9.07 -11.51
C GLU A 279 39.47 -8.87 -10.06
N THR A 280 38.33 -9.44 -9.70
CA THR A 280 37.68 -9.17 -8.40
C THR A 280 37.93 -10.23 -7.34
N GLY A 281 38.33 -11.44 -7.74
CA GLY A 281 38.40 -12.61 -6.86
C GLY A 281 37.03 -13.16 -6.42
N VAL A 282 35.91 -12.60 -6.91
CA VAL A 282 34.57 -12.94 -6.45
C VAL A 282 33.90 -13.94 -7.38
N VAL A 283 33.61 -15.14 -6.87
CA VAL A 283 32.79 -16.14 -7.58
C VAL A 283 31.34 -16.05 -7.10
N GLY A 284 30.46 -15.47 -7.91
CA GLY A 284 29.03 -15.38 -7.61
C GLY A 284 28.71 -14.38 -6.49
N VAL A 285 27.90 -14.80 -5.50
CA VAL A 285 27.41 -13.92 -4.42
C VAL A 285 27.74 -14.52 -3.05
N SER A 286 28.70 -13.93 -2.36
CA SER A 286 29.11 -14.25 -0.98
C SER A 286 28.74 -13.17 0.04
N GLU A 287 28.41 -11.96 -0.42
CA GLU A 287 28.10 -10.79 0.42
C GLU A 287 26.92 -9.99 -0.16
N ILE A 288 26.24 -9.21 0.70
CA ILE A 288 25.14 -8.33 0.30
C ILE A 288 25.57 -7.33 -0.78
N ALA A 289 26.80 -6.82 -0.68
CA ALA A 289 27.34 -5.86 -1.66
C ALA A 289 27.51 -6.45 -3.07
N HIS A 290 27.58 -7.78 -3.19
CA HIS A 290 27.66 -8.46 -4.49
C HIS A 290 26.30 -8.54 -5.20
N LEU A 291 25.19 -8.37 -4.50
CA LEU A 291 23.88 -8.20 -5.14
C LEU A 291 23.80 -6.82 -5.81
N ASP A 292 23.04 -6.71 -6.89
CA ASP A 292 22.75 -5.41 -7.48
C ASP A 292 21.62 -4.67 -6.72
N GLN A 293 21.51 -3.36 -6.93
CA GLN A 293 20.49 -2.52 -6.29
C GLN A 293 19.05 -2.98 -6.54
N GLN A 294 18.76 -3.57 -7.71
CA GLN A 294 17.42 -4.08 -8.05
C GLN A 294 17.12 -5.42 -7.34
N GLN A 295 18.12 -6.27 -7.15
CA GLN A 295 18.03 -7.48 -6.34
C GLN A 295 17.78 -7.14 -4.88
N LEU A 296 18.47 -6.15 -4.32
CA LEU A 296 18.22 -5.68 -2.95
C LEU A 296 16.81 -5.05 -2.79
N LEU A 297 16.36 -4.27 -3.77
CA LEU A 297 14.96 -3.79 -3.83
C LEU A 297 13.96 -4.97 -3.86
N SER A 298 14.30 -6.05 -4.55
CA SER A 298 13.44 -7.26 -4.64
C SER A 298 13.28 -7.95 -3.30
N LEU A 299 14.30 -7.93 -2.43
CA LEU A 299 14.20 -8.44 -1.06
C LEU A 299 13.11 -7.68 -0.27
N ASP A 300 13.07 -6.36 -0.41
CA ASP A 300 12.06 -5.51 0.22
C ASP A 300 10.68 -5.57 -0.46
N ALA A 301 10.58 -6.06 -1.70
CA ALA A 301 9.31 -6.34 -2.36
C ALA A 301 8.66 -7.66 -1.89
N CYS A 302 9.39 -8.49 -1.13
CA CYS A 302 8.85 -9.73 -0.59
C CYS A 302 7.78 -9.47 0.47
N MET A 303 6.59 -10.01 0.22
CA MET A 303 5.39 -9.88 1.06
C MET A 303 5.17 -11.06 2.01
N GLU A 304 6.09 -12.03 2.06
CA GLU A 304 5.94 -13.27 2.82
C GLU A 304 4.61 -14.01 2.51
N CYS A 305 4.17 -13.93 1.25
CA CYS A 305 2.89 -14.50 0.83
C CYS A 305 2.91 -16.03 0.65
N GLY A 306 4.09 -16.66 0.69
CA GLY A 306 4.24 -18.12 0.61
C GLY A 306 4.06 -18.73 -0.77
N ARG A 307 3.90 -17.93 -1.84
CA ARG A 307 3.72 -18.48 -3.21
C ARG A 307 4.91 -19.24 -3.73
N CYS A 308 6.10 -18.67 -3.58
CA CYS A 308 7.35 -19.32 -3.97
C CYS A 308 7.63 -20.57 -3.13
N GLU A 309 7.20 -20.60 -1.87
CA GLU A 309 7.37 -21.74 -0.98
C GLU A 309 6.41 -22.88 -1.34
N GLU A 310 5.13 -22.58 -1.54
CA GLU A 310 4.12 -23.57 -1.94
C GLU A 310 4.39 -24.16 -3.34
N ALA A 311 4.98 -23.39 -4.25
CA ALA A 311 5.32 -23.87 -5.59
C ALA A 311 6.60 -24.73 -5.62
N CYS A 312 7.47 -24.62 -4.61
CA CYS A 312 8.78 -25.25 -4.62
C CYS A 312 8.71 -26.78 -4.38
N PRO A 313 9.15 -27.62 -5.33
CA PRO A 313 9.15 -29.08 -5.16
C PRO A 313 10.10 -29.57 -4.04
N ALA A 314 11.20 -28.86 -3.82
CA ALA A 314 12.12 -29.17 -2.73
C ALA A 314 11.45 -28.96 -1.36
N PHE A 315 10.74 -27.83 -1.18
CA PHE A 315 9.98 -27.59 0.03
C PHE A 315 8.87 -28.63 0.21
N ALA A 316 8.12 -28.93 -0.85
CA ALA A 316 7.03 -29.91 -0.83
C ALA A 316 7.50 -31.34 -0.49
N SER A 317 8.75 -31.69 -0.82
CA SER A 317 9.37 -32.98 -0.48
C SER A 317 10.01 -33.02 0.92
N GLY A 318 9.85 -31.95 1.72
CA GLY A 318 10.38 -31.88 3.08
C GLY A 318 11.87 -31.53 3.17
N LYS A 319 12.49 -31.08 2.08
CA LYS A 319 13.88 -30.57 2.12
C LYS A 319 13.93 -29.23 2.87
N PRO A 320 15.10 -28.83 3.42
CA PRO A 320 15.24 -27.59 4.20
C PRO A 320 15.12 -26.28 3.37
N LEU A 321 14.85 -26.36 2.06
CA LEU A 321 14.72 -25.18 1.20
C LEU A 321 13.33 -24.56 1.30
N SER A 322 13.25 -23.35 1.83
CA SER A 322 12.14 -22.42 1.57
C SER A 322 12.66 -21.20 0.79
N PRO A 323 12.25 -21.00 -0.47
CA PRO A 323 12.61 -19.79 -1.22
C PRO A 323 12.14 -18.50 -0.52
N LYS A 324 11.03 -18.56 0.23
CA LYS A 324 10.53 -17.44 1.03
C LYS A 324 11.50 -17.12 2.17
N ALA A 325 11.95 -18.13 2.90
CA ALA A 325 12.90 -17.95 4.01
C ALA A 325 14.22 -17.36 3.51
N VAL A 326 14.80 -17.90 2.43
CA VAL A 326 16.02 -17.38 1.81
C VAL A 326 15.93 -15.87 1.53
N VAL A 327 14.82 -15.41 0.94
CA VAL A 327 14.62 -13.98 0.66
C VAL A 327 14.48 -13.15 1.95
N GLN A 328 13.83 -13.68 2.99
CA GLN A 328 13.70 -13.00 4.29
C GLN A 328 15.02 -12.94 5.05
N ASP A 329 15.81 -14.00 5.01
CA ASP A 329 17.11 -14.08 5.67
C ASP A 329 18.11 -13.14 5.01
N LEU A 330 18.14 -13.08 3.67
CA LEU A 330 18.92 -12.08 2.92
C LEU A 330 18.47 -10.63 3.21
N LYS A 331 17.15 -10.40 3.35
CA LYS A 331 16.64 -9.10 3.77
C LYS A 331 17.12 -8.72 5.17
N GLY A 332 17.14 -9.67 6.10
CA GLY A 332 17.68 -9.48 7.45
C GLY A 332 19.18 -9.18 7.42
N LEU A 333 19.95 -9.95 6.65
CA LEU A 333 21.38 -9.73 6.47
C LEU A 333 21.68 -8.34 5.89
N MET A 334 20.90 -7.87 4.91
CA MET A 334 21.02 -6.50 4.38
C MET A 334 20.87 -5.42 5.46
N GLU A 335 20.02 -5.64 6.47
CA GLU A 335 19.87 -4.72 7.61
C GLU A 335 21.03 -4.85 8.60
N VAL A 336 21.51 -6.08 8.88
CA VAL A 336 22.64 -6.34 9.78
C VAL A 336 23.92 -5.72 9.23
N THR A 337 24.25 -5.94 7.95
CA THR A 337 25.43 -5.38 7.29
C THR A 337 25.43 -3.85 7.33
N ALA A 338 24.28 -3.22 7.08
CA ALA A 338 24.15 -1.76 7.14
C ALA A 338 24.40 -1.17 8.54
N ASN A 339 24.19 -1.97 9.59
CA ASN A 339 24.45 -1.57 10.98
C ASN A 339 25.87 -1.96 11.44
N GLY A 340 26.76 -2.38 10.54
CA GLY A 340 28.14 -2.76 10.83
C GLY A 340 28.29 -4.20 11.37
N GLY A 341 27.25 -5.02 11.31
CA GLY A 341 27.34 -6.43 11.68
C GLY A 341 28.09 -7.25 10.63
N SER A 342 28.91 -8.19 11.09
CA SER A 342 29.64 -9.14 10.23
C SER A 342 29.10 -10.54 10.47
N VAL A 343 28.21 -11.00 9.58
CA VAL A 343 27.63 -12.36 9.57
C VAL A 343 27.80 -12.90 8.15
N ALA A 344 28.24 -14.15 8.02
CA ALA A 344 28.44 -14.74 6.70
C ALA A 344 27.10 -14.98 6.00
N LEU A 345 27.03 -14.68 4.70
CA LEU A 345 25.84 -14.98 3.88
C LEU A 345 25.63 -16.49 3.80
N HIS A 346 26.70 -17.24 3.54
CA HIS A 346 26.69 -18.69 3.47
C HIS A 346 27.20 -19.30 4.77
N GLY A 347 26.52 -20.34 5.27
CA GLY A 347 26.82 -21.00 6.53
C GLY A 347 25.97 -20.44 7.67
N ASP A 348 26.16 -19.15 8.00
CA ASP A 348 25.48 -18.51 9.13
C ASP A 348 24.06 -18.04 8.77
N THR A 349 23.92 -17.20 7.74
CA THR A 349 22.61 -16.66 7.33
C THR A 349 21.80 -17.69 6.56
N ILE A 350 22.37 -18.21 5.46
CA ILE A 350 21.79 -19.29 4.67
C ILE A 350 22.62 -20.53 4.90
N LYS A 351 22.01 -21.55 5.51
CA LYS A 351 22.68 -22.84 5.76
C LYS A 351 23.05 -23.50 4.42
N ALA A 352 24.20 -24.18 4.40
CA ALA A 352 24.68 -24.88 3.21
C ALA A 352 23.64 -25.89 2.68
N GLU A 353 23.02 -26.68 3.58
CA GLU A 353 21.98 -27.66 3.24
C GLU A 353 20.76 -27.05 2.52
N THR A 354 20.42 -25.79 2.83
CA THR A 354 19.34 -25.05 2.17
C THR A 354 19.71 -24.72 0.73
N VAL A 355 20.94 -24.27 0.48
CA VAL A 355 21.43 -23.95 -0.88
C VAL A 355 21.50 -25.22 -1.74
N TRP A 356 22.09 -26.29 -1.20
CA TRP A 356 22.23 -27.58 -1.90
C TRP A 356 20.91 -28.31 -2.14
N ALA A 357 19.83 -27.94 -1.45
CA ALA A 357 18.50 -28.46 -1.70
C ALA A 357 17.83 -27.85 -2.95
N CYS A 358 18.34 -26.73 -3.49
CA CYS A 358 17.78 -26.08 -4.68
C CYS A 358 18.12 -26.87 -5.95
N THR A 359 17.09 -27.19 -6.73
CA THR A 359 17.24 -27.92 -8.01
C THR A 359 17.15 -27.01 -9.24
N SER A 360 17.15 -25.68 -9.06
CA SER A 360 17.03 -24.69 -10.14
C SER A 360 15.82 -24.88 -11.09
N CYS A 361 14.73 -25.45 -10.58
CA CYS A 361 13.55 -25.81 -11.38
C CYS A 361 12.68 -24.62 -11.85
N ASN A 362 12.88 -23.41 -11.31
CA ASN A 362 12.09 -22.21 -11.63
C ASN A 362 10.57 -22.35 -11.41
N ALA A 363 10.17 -23.18 -10.44
CA ALA A 363 8.76 -23.41 -10.07
C ALA A 363 8.04 -22.18 -9.49
#